data_AF-A0A7R7BAP5-F1
#
_entry.id   AF-A0A7R7BAP5-F1
#
_cell.length_a   1.000
_cell.length_b   1.000
_cell.length_c   1.000
_cell.angle_alpha   90.00
_cell.angle_beta   90.00
_cell.angle_gamma   90.00
#
_symmetry.space_group_name_H-M   'P 1'
#
loop_
_entity.id
_entity.type
_entity.pdbx_description
1 polymer ?
#
loop_
_entity_poly.entity_id
_entity_poly.type
_entity_poly.pdbx_seq_one_letter_code
_entity_poly.pdbx_strand_id
1 'polypeptide(L)'
;MKALAFSNNDIALVAWTYDRHLDGCLGFAIFRQDLTAGTEQALPAMARFAGFEDQKDATTEDAPIQKFWWKDLYVRRGSQVRYRIVPMGGTPGQLQPLKDAEPLLSNSVAVTADRGIFEAYFNRGIVATQAVTRALGDKANGNLLLKRVADPHDSVRIALEGELFKGVTSLLDQADRTAGAEIFSALYELNDPRGLEVRLQAHDHGDPKIRNVVLGNERGKKNGVEVDDADSDNRHNLHAAGVNVTDRILPDGSIPHNKFMVLEENGKPTKVLTGSTNWTSTGLATQTNNTLIIKSPLVAARYKEYWTSVKHFSELGADAPKKLQDPAFRQANREANAKAIANPMTLEDGSAHIEVLFSPNTEDLLQTPPKEIPNDMARLYELVGAAKHAVLFLAFDPGNNSILDAAGNALRNNPNLFVRGALTSTVRAANFAEALHAGSGDEQPGKAGFNVGVIGEDGGVKKAKGKVGAAPDYRAIPADAIDDAFGRWEKEIYKVGFAIIHNKVVVIDPFSDECVVITGSHNLGYRASHNNDENMVIVHGHRPLAEAYACHVLDLYDHYAYRYWLKKYPDTFGKPLSEKDDWQERYIKDSEEKSPELRFWLAATASAG
;
A
#
# COMPACT_ATOMS: atom_id res chain seq x y z
N MET A 1 -8.53 12.24 28.24
CA MET A 1 -7.24 11.79 27.65
C MET A 1 -7.40 10.36 27.14
N LYS A 2 -6.83 10.01 25.99
CA LYS A 2 -7.00 8.68 25.37
C LYS A 2 -5.73 8.26 24.61
N ALA A 3 -5.45 6.96 24.52
CA ALA A 3 -4.39 6.38 23.71
C ALA A 3 -4.89 5.14 22.96
N LEU A 4 -4.45 4.96 21.73
CA LEU A 4 -4.82 3.86 20.84
C LEU A 4 -3.56 3.34 20.14
N ALA A 5 -3.47 2.02 20.02
CA ALA A 5 -2.54 1.35 19.13
C ALA A 5 -3.33 0.53 18.10
N PHE A 6 -2.74 0.39 16.92
CA PHE A 6 -3.16 -0.52 15.86
C PHE A 6 -1.92 -0.95 15.06
N SER A 7 -2.03 -2.06 14.32
CA SER A 7 -0.86 -2.68 13.68
C SER A 7 -1.20 -3.34 12.36
N ASN A 8 -0.20 -3.45 11.51
CA ASN A 8 -0.19 -4.42 10.41
C ASN A 8 0.60 -5.67 10.83
N ASN A 9 1.12 -6.45 9.88
CA ASN A 9 1.90 -7.66 10.19
C ASN A 9 3.38 -7.39 10.50
N ASP A 10 3.87 -6.14 10.39
CA ASP A 10 5.29 -5.80 10.56
C ASP A 10 5.56 -4.71 11.61
N ILE A 11 4.66 -3.74 11.74
CA ILE A 11 4.83 -2.57 12.61
C ILE A 11 3.55 -2.32 13.43
N ALA A 12 3.70 -1.50 14.47
CA ALA A 12 2.57 -0.92 15.19
C ALA A 12 2.65 0.61 15.17
N LEU A 13 1.48 1.26 15.14
CA LEU A 13 1.32 2.69 15.32
C LEU A 13 0.58 2.92 16.63
N VAL A 14 1.06 3.86 17.43
CA VAL A 14 0.39 4.34 18.64
C VAL A 14 0.12 5.83 18.52
N ALA A 15 -1.09 6.26 18.88
CA ALA A 15 -1.52 7.65 18.92
C ALA A 15 -2.18 7.96 20.26
N TRP A 16 -2.06 9.20 20.71
CA TRP A 16 -2.58 9.65 21.99
C TRP A 16 -2.98 11.12 21.98
N THR A 17 -3.75 11.53 22.98
CA THR A 17 -4.21 12.92 23.11
C THR A 17 -4.44 13.27 24.58
N TYR A 18 -3.99 14.46 24.92
CA TYR A 18 -4.38 15.16 26.13
C TYR A 18 -5.50 16.17 25.81
N ASP A 19 -6.26 16.56 26.82
CA ASP A 19 -7.38 17.51 26.72
C ASP A 19 -6.94 18.98 26.83
N ARG A 20 -5.65 19.21 27.04
CA ARG A 20 -5.03 20.52 27.19
C ARG A 20 -3.58 20.49 26.72
N HIS A 21 -3.01 21.68 26.55
CA HIS A 21 -1.57 21.87 26.51
C HIS A 21 -0.94 21.42 27.84
N LEU A 22 0.18 20.72 27.77
CA LEU A 22 0.92 20.26 28.94
C LEU A 22 2.12 21.19 29.20
N ASP A 23 1.97 22.10 30.17
CA ASP A 23 3.01 23.06 30.53
C ASP A 23 4.32 22.34 30.92
N GLY A 24 5.43 22.75 30.29
CA GLY A 24 6.76 22.18 30.52
C GLY A 24 6.97 20.77 29.95
N CYS A 25 6.05 20.27 29.11
CA CYS A 25 6.21 18.99 28.43
C CYS A 25 7.19 19.10 27.25
N LEU A 26 8.34 18.47 27.38
CA LEU A 26 9.38 18.41 26.33
C LEU A 26 9.14 17.28 25.32
N GLY A 27 8.14 16.43 25.55
CA GLY A 27 7.70 15.37 24.66
C GLY A 27 7.22 14.14 25.43
N PHE A 28 7.09 13.00 24.74
CA PHE A 28 6.68 11.74 25.35
C PHE A 28 7.72 10.63 25.25
N ALA A 29 8.02 9.99 26.38
CA ALA A 29 8.67 8.68 26.40
C ALA A 29 7.64 7.59 26.13
N ILE A 30 7.95 6.68 25.20
CA ILE A 30 7.04 5.63 24.76
C ILE A 30 7.65 4.28 25.12
N PHE A 31 6.93 3.50 25.91
CA PHE A 31 7.35 2.17 26.34
C PHE A 31 6.48 1.12 25.65
N ARG A 32 7.11 0.18 24.93
CA ARG A 32 6.45 -1.02 24.45
C ARG A 32 6.39 -2.04 25.58
N GLN A 33 5.18 -2.42 25.96
CA GLN A 33 4.91 -3.59 26.79
C GLN A 33 4.59 -4.77 25.86
N ASP A 34 5.57 -5.67 25.69
CA ASP A 34 5.39 -6.93 24.98
C ASP A 34 4.74 -7.94 25.94
N LEU A 35 3.45 -8.18 25.73
CA LEU A 35 2.62 -9.04 26.58
C LEU A 35 2.91 -10.51 26.34
N THR A 36 3.44 -10.86 25.16
CA THR A 36 3.88 -12.23 24.85
C THR A 36 5.16 -12.57 25.60
N ALA A 37 6.13 -11.65 25.63
CA ALA A 37 7.42 -11.84 26.28
C ALA A 37 7.45 -11.42 27.76
N GLY A 38 6.45 -10.67 28.23
CA GLY A 38 6.41 -10.13 29.59
C GLY A 38 7.45 -9.03 29.84
N THR A 39 7.83 -8.28 28.80
CA THR A 39 8.89 -7.25 28.89
C THR A 39 8.35 -5.86 28.62
N GLU A 40 8.91 -4.84 29.27
CA GLU A 40 8.70 -3.43 28.94
C GLU A 40 10.02 -2.78 28.55
N GLN A 41 10.03 -2.00 27.47
CA GLN A 41 11.21 -1.27 27.01
C GLN A 41 10.83 0.07 26.38
N ALA A 42 11.62 1.11 26.62
CA ALA A 42 11.48 2.38 25.91
C ALA A 42 11.85 2.20 24.42
N LEU A 43 11.13 2.90 23.55
CA LEU A 43 11.41 2.85 22.12
C LEU A 43 12.72 3.60 21.79
N PRO A 44 13.45 3.20 20.73
CA PRO A 44 14.64 3.92 20.30
C PRO A 44 14.33 5.34 19.84
N ALA A 45 15.22 6.29 20.15
CA ALA A 45 15.10 7.67 19.69
C ALA A 45 16.16 8.02 18.63
N MET A 46 15.72 8.69 17.55
CA MET A 46 16.59 9.18 16.47
C MET A 46 16.80 10.70 16.47
N ALA A 47 16.01 11.47 17.23
CA ALA A 47 16.19 12.92 17.40
C ALA A 47 16.94 13.23 18.71
N ARG A 48 17.52 14.43 18.85
CA ARG A 48 18.27 14.87 20.05
C ARG A 48 18.01 16.34 20.32
N PHE A 49 18.17 16.79 21.57
CA PHE A 49 18.24 18.21 21.90
C PHE A 49 19.54 18.84 21.42
N ALA A 50 19.60 20.17 21.34
CA ALA A 50 20.78 20.89 20.91
C ALA A 50 21.96 20.65 21.88
N GLY A 51 23.16 20.43 21.35
CA GLY A 51 24.37 20.23 22.17
C GLY A 51 24.54 18.83 22.78
N PHE A 52 23.61 17.89 22.55
CA PHE A 52 23.74 16.51 22.99
C PHE A 52 24.42 15.64 21.92
N GLU A 53 25.40 14.85 22.34
CA GLU A 53 26.09 13.91 21.46
C GLU A 53 25.21 12.71 21.06
N ASP A 54 25.58 12.09 19.94
CA ASP A 54 24.90 10.93 19.42
C ASP A 54 25.21 9.67 20.24
N GLN A 55 24.24 9.24 21.04
CA GLN A 55 24.29 7.96 21.74
C GLN A 55 23.59 6.88 20.90
N LYS A 56 24.29 5.75 20.70
CA LYS A 56 23.84 4.60 19.90
C LYS A 56 22.55 3.96 20.43
N ASP A 57 22.40 3.94 21.75
CA ASP A 57 21.32 3.23 22.44
C ASP A 57 20.32 4.20 23.10
N ALA A 58 20.29 5.47 22.67
CA ALA A 58 19.35 6.43 23.25
C ALA A 58 17.90 6.06 22.95
N THR A 59 17.05 6.28 23.94
CA THR A 59 15.65 5.94 23.91
C THR A 59 14.79 7.19 23.93
N THR A 60 13.47 7.01 23.81
CA THR A 60 12.52 8.10 24.01
C THR A 60 12.48 8.64 25.46
N GLU A 61 13.15 7.98 26.42
CA GLU A 61 13.36 8.56 27.76
C GLU A 61 14.40 9.69 27.72
N ASP A 62 15.45 9.52 26.91
CA ASP A 62 16.54 10.48 26.77
C ASP A 62 16.18 11.62 25.80
N ALA A 63 15.42 11.27 24.75
CA ALA A 63 15.01 12.17 23.68
C ALA A 63 13.53 11.91 23.31
N PRO A 64 12.60 12.54 24.05
CA PRO A 64 11.18 12.23 23.96
C PRO A 64 10.55 12.70 22.65
N ILE A 65 9.49 12.00 22.24
CA ILE A 65 8.78 12.25 20.99
C ILE A 65 7.94 13.53 21.10
N GLN A 66 8.24 14.52 20.26
CA GLN A 66 7.48 15.78 20.17
C GLN A 66 6.32 15.68 19.15
N LYS A 67 5.54 14.60 19.24
CA LYS A 67 4.35 14.34 18.42
C LYS A 67 3.28 13.69 19.30
N PHE A 68 2.06 13.53 18.79
CA PHE A 68 0.97 12.82 19.45
C PHE A 68 0.70 11.43 18.85
N TRP A 69 1.64 10.94 18.05
CA TRP A 69 1.65 9.57 17.52
C TRP A 69 3.09 9.16 17.25
N TRP A 70 3.32 7.86 17.20
CA TRP A 70 4.61 7.28 16.86
C TRP A 70 4.46 5.88 16.26
N LYS A 71 5.50 5.45 15.54
CA LYS A 71 5.58 4.13 14.91
C LYS A 71 6.65 3.30 15.60
N ASP A 72 6.30 2.08 15.95
CA ASP A 72 7.22 1.08 16.46
C ASP A 72 7.63 0.12 15.33
N LEU A 73 8.78 0.42 14.72
CA LEU A 73 9.39 -0.37 13.65
C LEU A 73 10.17 -1.59 14.17
N TYR A 74 10.29 -1.73 15.50
CA TYR A 74 11.10 -2.75 16.17
C TYR A 74 10.24 -3.80 16.86
N VAL A 75 8.91 -3.71 16.73
CA VAL A 75 7.99 -4.67 17.30
C VAL A 75 8.19 -6.05 16.66
N ARG A 76 8.02 -7.11 17.44
CA ARG A 76 8.19 -8.47 16.93
C ARG A 76 6.90 -8.93 16.25
N ARG A 77 7.02 -9.47 15.04
CA ARG A 77 5.92 -10.17 14.37
C ARG A 77 5.45 -11.33 15.24
N GLY A 78 4.14 -11.54 15.29
CA GLY A 78 3.47 -12.51 16.16
C GLY A 78 3.32 -12.09 17.62
N SER A 79 3.86 -10.95 18.05
CA SER A 79 3.72 -10.48 19.44
C SER A 79 2.39 -9.77 19.69
N GLN A 80 1.91 -9.89 20.92
CA GLN A 80 0.85 -9.06 21.47
C GLN A 80 1.49 -7.92 22.26
N VAL A 81 1.17 -6.67 21.93
CA VAL A 81 1.78 -5.49 22.55
C VAL A 81 0.75 -4.46 22.99
N ARG A 82 1.11 -3.66 24.00
CA ARG A 82 0.46 -2.39 24.33
C ARG A 82 1.52 -1.34 24.67
N TYR A 83 1.15 -0.06 24.64
CA TYR A 83 2.09 1.04 24.81
C TYR A 83 1.74 1.89 26.01
N ARG A 84 2.75 2.23 26.80
CA ARG A 84 2.67 3.21 27.89
C ARG A 84 3.38 4.49 27.46
N ILE A 85 2.66 5.61 27.49
CA ILE A 85 3.09 6.91 26.99
C ILE A 85 3.24 7.85 28.19
N VAL A 86 4.44 8.33 28.44
CA VAL A 86 4.77 9.16 29.60
C VAL A 86 5.15 10.57 29.14
N PRO A 87 4.43 11.63 29.54
CA PRO A 87 4.86 13.00 29.33
C PRO A 87 6.15 13.27 30.10
N MET A 88 7.14 13.83 29.44
CA MET A 88 8.46 14.11 30.01
C MET A 88 8.67 15.62 30.12
N GLY A 89 9.16 16.08 31.26
CA GLY A 89 9.55 17.47 31.50
C GLY A 89 10.94 17.56 32.14
N GLY A 90 11.28 18.73 32.68
CA GLY A 90 12.58 19.00 33.28
C GLY A 90 13.52 19.74 32.32
N THR A 91 14.81 19.38 32.32
CA THR A 91 15.80 19.94 31.41
C THR A 91 16.43 18.83 30.57
N PRO A 92 16.84 19.10 29.31
CA PRO A 92 17.57 18.12 28.51
C PRO A 92 18.72 17.47 29.30
N GLY A 93 18.83 16.14 29.23
CA GLY A 93 19.81 15.35 30.01
C GLY A 93 19.44 15.06 31.47
N GLN A 94 18.38 15.68 31.99
CA GLN A 94 17.81 15.40 33.33
C GLN A 94 16.27 15.34 33.25
N LEU A 95 15.76 14.65 32.23
CA LEU A 95 14.33 14.51 32.01
C LEU A 95 13.68 13.64 33.09
N GLN A 96 12.45 13.99 33.45
CA GLN A 96 11.64 13.23 34.40
C GLN A 96 10.17 13.21 33.96
N PRO A 97 9.38 12.20 34.37
CA PRO A 97 7.93 12.22 34.18
C PRO A 97 7.31 13.52 34.70
N LEU A 98 6.42 14.12 33.91
CA LEU A 98 5.75 15.37 34.26
C LEU A 98 4.78 15.12 35.42
N LYS A 99 4.94 15.84 36.54
CA LYS A 99 4.21 15.58 37.79
C LYS A 99 2.69 15.77 37.66
N ASP A 100 2.25 16.71 36.84
CA ASP A 100 0.84 17.09 36.71
C ASP A 100 0.15 16.43 35.48
N ALA A 101 0.77 15.39 34.91
CA ALA A 101 0.22 14.66 33.77
C ALA A 101 0.43 13.15 33.90
N GLU A 102 -0.67 12.41 34.02
CA GLU A 102 -0.64 10.96 34.12
C GLU A 102 -0.17 10.30 32.80
N PRO A 103 0.62 9.21 32.88
CA PRO A 103 0.90 8.36 31.74
C PRO A 103 -0.38 7.78 31.15
N LEU A 104 -0.41 7.63 29.82
CA LEU A 104 -1.48 6.94 29.12
C LEU A 104 -1.08 5.52 28.77
N LEU A 105 -2.08 4.65 28.66
CA LEU A 105 -1.92 3.28 28.22
C LEU A 105 -2.83 3.03 27.03
N SER A 106 -2.28 2.45 25.95
CA SER A 106 -3.07 2.04 24.79
C SER A 106 -3.83 0.74 25.04
N ASN A 107 -4.78 0.43 24.15
CA ASN A 107 -5.27 -0.94 23.95
C ASN A 107 -4.13 -1.91 23.57
N SER A 108 -4.42 -3.19 23.67
CA SER A 108 -3.55 -4.28 23.22
C SER A 108 -3.78 -4.59 21.75
N VAL A 109 -2.72 -4.88 21.01
CA VAL A 109 -2.75 -5.21 19.57
C VAL A 109 -1.85 -6.39 19.25
N ALA A 110 -2.25 -7.20 18.28
CA ALA A 110 -1.47 -8.31 17.77
C ALA A 110 -0.79 -7.92 16.45
N VAL A 111 0.54 -8.00 16.40
CA VAL A 111 1.32 -7.76 15.18
C VAL A 111 1.31 -9.02 14.33
N THR A 112 0.31 -9.17 13.48
CA THR A 112 0.07 -10.38 12.68
C THR A 112 -0.57 -10.03 11.35
N ALA A 113 -0.49 -10.93 10.37
CA ALA A 113 -1.25 -10.84 9.12
C ALA A 113 -2.71 -11.28 9.30
N ASP A 114 -2.99 -12.14 10.29
CA ASP A 114 -4.32 -12.72 10.50
C ASP A 114 -5.33 -11.67 10.96
N ARG A 115 -6.44 -11.55 10.23
CA ARG A 115 -7.57 -10.66 10.47
C ARG A 115 -8.88 -11.45 10.35
N GLY A 116 -8.89 -12.68 10.85
CA GLY A 116 -10.07 -13.55 10.81
C GLY A 116 -10.19 -14.23 9.45
N ILE A 117 -11.26 -13.92 8.71
CA ILE A 117 -11.45 -14.44 7.35
C ILE A 117 -10.43 -13.88 6.35
N PHE A 118 -9.72 -12.81 6.72
CA PHE A 118 -8.65 -12.21 5.94
C PHE A 118 -7.26 -12.53 6.49
N GLU A 119 -6.26 -12.59 5.62
CA GLU A 119 -4.86 -12.40 6.00
C GLU A 119 -4.24 -11.30 5.13
N ALA A 120 -3.71 -10.25 5.75
CA ALA A 120 -3.12 -9.10 5.07
C ALA A 120 -1.61 -9.07 5.32
N TYR A 121 -0.84 -9.31 4.27
CA TYR A 121 0.61 -9.30 4.27
C TYR A 121 1.13 -8.06 3.58
N PHE A 122 2.04 -7.36 4.25
CA PHE A 122 2.81 -6.25 3.72
C PHE A 122 4.30 -6.60 3.80
N ASN A 123 5.07 -6.20 2.80
CA ASN A 123 6.53 -6.17 2.93
C ASN A 123 6.98 -4.87 3.60
N ARG A 124 8.27 -4.81 3.96
CA ARG A 124 8.89 -3.51 4.28
C ARG A 124 9.07 -2.73 2.99
N GLY A 125 9.79 -3.28 2.01
CA GLY A 125 9.86 -2.74 0.65
C GLY A 125 10.35 -1.29 0.48
N ILE A 126 10.69 -0.56 1.56
CA ILE A 126 11.19 0.81 1.52
C ILE A 126 12.72 0.80 1.36
N VAL A 127 13.19 1.07 0.13
CA VAL A 127 14.64 1.12 -0.16
C VAL A 127 15.31 2.40 0.31
N ALA A 128 14.56 3.50 0.36
CA ALA A 128 15.03 4.81 0.80
C ALA A 128 15.14 4.85 2.33
N THR A 129 16.00 4.03 2.92
CA THR A 129 16.21 3.99 4.38
C THR A 129 17.68 3.92 4.73
N GLN A 130 18.01 4.50 5.88
CA GLN A 130 19.32 4.36 6.53
C GLN A 130 19.68 2.89 6.79
N ALA A 131 18.69 2.06 7.13
CA ALA A 131 18.90 0.63 7.37
C ALA A 131 19.42 -0.08 6.11
N VAL A 132 18.84 0.21 4.94
CA VAL A 132 19.30 -0.35 3.67
C VAL A 132 20.69 0.16 3.30
N THR A 133 20.94 1.48 3.39
CA THR A 133 22.27 2.04 3.11
C THR A 133 23.35 1.37 3.97
N ARG A 134 23.12 1.26 5.28
CA ARG A 134 24.04 0.61 6.22
C ARG A 134 24.23 -0.88 5.93
N ALA A 135 23.16 -1.59 5.57
CA ALA A 135 23.25 -3.02 5.26
C ALA A 135 24.06 -3.30 3.99
N LEU A 136 24.18 -2.32 3.09
CA LEU A 136 24.98 -2.40 1.87
C LEU A 136 26.41 -1.84 2.03
N GLY A 137 26.67 -1.08 3.11
CA GLY A 137 27.97 -0.50 3.43
C GLY A 137 28.45 0.55 2.44
N ASP A 138 29.76 0.80 2.40
CA ASP A 138 30.39 1.91 1.64
C ASP A 138 30.14 1.90 0.12
N LYS A 139 29.63 0.79 -0.43
CA LYS A 139 29.30 0.64 -1.86
C LYS A 139 27.79 0.66 -2.11
N ALA A 140 26.98 1.15 -1.16
CA ALA A 140 25.53 1.24 -1.29
C ALA A 140 25.11 1.92 -2.59
N ASN A 141 24.49 1.15 -3.49
CA ASN A 141 23.90 1.64 -4.72
C ASN A 141 22.82 0.66 -5.21
N GLY A 142 21.97 1.13 -6.14
CA GLY A 142 20.86 0.35 -6.67
C GLY A 142 21.27 -0.98 -7.34
N ASN A 143 22.40 -1.04 -8.02
CA ASN A 143 22.87 -2.28 -8.69
C ASN A 143 23.33 -3.32 -7.66
N LEU A 144 24.00 -2.89 -6.59
CA LEU A 144 24.36 -3.79 -5.50
C LEU A 144 23.11 -4.32 -4.80
N LEU A 145 22.12 -3.46 -4.56
CA LEU A 145 20.84 -3.86 -3.98
C LEU A 145 20.13 -4.90 -4.88
N LEU A 146 20.02 -4.65 -6.18
CA LEU A 146 19.47 -5.61 -7.16
C LEU A 146 20.15 -6.98 -7.08
N LYS A 147 21.48 -7.00 -7.05
CA LYS A 147 22.25 -8.24 -6.96
C LYS A 147 21.95 -9.01 -5.68
N ARG A 148 21.80 -8.32 -4.54
CA ARG A 148 21.50 -8.95 -3.25
C ARG A 148 20.07 -9.46 -3.18
N VAL A 149 19.08 -8.68 -3.63
CA VAL A 149 17.66 -9.11 -3.58
C VAL A 149 17.33 -10.23 -4.57
N ALA A 150 18.14 -10.41 -5.62
CA ALA A 150 18.03 -11.55 -6.52
C ALA A 150 18.38 -12.89 -5.84
N ASP A 151 19.00 -12.89 -4.66
CA ASP A 151 19.31 -14.09 -3.87
C ASP A 151 18.28 -14.29 -2.74
N PRO A 152 17.44 -15.34 -2.80
CA PRO A 152 16.45 -15.69 -1.78
C PRO A 152 17.01 -15.83 -0.36
N HIS A 153 18.30 -16.15 -0.22
CA HIS A 153 18.92 -16.38 1.09
C HIS A 153 19.69 -15.16 1.63
N ASP A 154 19.75 -14.06 0.88
CA ASP A 154 20.44 -12.85 1.32
C ASP A 154 19.66 -12.15 2.44
N SER A 155 20.37 -11.77 3.51
CA SER A 155 19.76 -11.11 4.67
C SER A 155 19.09 -9.78 4.35
N VAL A 156 19.56 -9.02 3.35
CA VAL A 156 18.90 -7.79 2.90
C VAL A 156 17.56 -8.11 2.24
N ARG A 157 17.48 -9.17 1.44
CA ARG A 157 16.22 -9.61 0.83
C ARG A 157 15.23 -10.02 1.91
N ILE A 158 15.62 -10.93 2.81
CA ILE A 158 14.78 -11.44 3.90
C ILE A 158 14.25 -10.30 4.78
N ALA A 159 15.11 -9.32 5.08
CA ALA A 159 14.70 -8.15 5.86
C ALA A 159 13.66 -7.29 5.13
N LEU A 160 13.81 -7.11 3.82
CA LEU A 160 12.95 -6.25 3.01
C LEU A 160 11.62 -6.90 2.62
N GLU A 161 11.63 -8.20 2.26
CA GLU A 161 10.41 -8.93 1.89
C GLU A 161 9.49 -9.18 3.09
N GLY A 162 10.04 -9.21 4.30
CA GLY A 162 9.29 -9.38 5.52
C GLY A 162 8.52 -10.71 5.56
N GLU A 163 7.20 -10.68 5.73
CA GLU A 163 6.35 -11.87 5.60
C GLU A 163 5.63 -11.95 4.24
N LEU A 164 5.93 -11.04 3.30
CA LEU A 164 5.23 -11.03 2.02
C LEU A 164 5.47 -12.31 1.22
N PHE A 165 6.71 -12.85 1.24
CA PHE A 165 7.02 -14.15 0.62
C PHE A 165 6.11 -15.26 1.15
N LYS A 166 5.97 -15.38 2.48
CA LYS A 166 5.06 -16.32 3.13
C LYS A 166 3.61 -16.11 2.67
N GLY A 167 3.15 -14.86 2.58
CA GLY A 167 1.83 -14.52 2.06
C GLY A 167 1.61 -15.03 0.64
N VAL A 168 2.49 -14.68 -0.31
CA VAL A 168 2.34 -15.04 -1.73
C VAL A 168 2.44 -16.54 -2.01
N THR A 169 3.18 -17.31 -1.21
CA THR A 169 3.31 -18.77 -1.41
C THR A 169 2.30 -19.60 -0.62
N SER A 170 1.67 -19.04 0.41
CA SER A 170 0.82 -19.78 1.35
C SER A 170 -0.24 -20.70 0.72
N LEU A 171 -0.89 -20.29 -0.38
CA LEU A 171 -1.90 -21.13 -1.05
C LEU A 171 -1.25 -22.29 -1.81
N LEU A 172 -0.06 -22.09 -2.40
CA LEU A 172 0.73 -23.19 -2.97
C LEU A 172 1.08 -24.20 -1.87
N ASP A 173 1.58 -23.71 -0.74
CA ASP A 173 1.98 -24.53 0.40
C ASP A 173 0.78 -25.32 0.97
N GLN A 174 -0.43 -24.77 0.90
CA GLN A 174 -1.64 -25.47 1.29
C GLN A 174 -2.01 -26.54 0.26
N ALA A 175 -2.01 -26.21 -1.03
CA ALA A 175 -2.34 -27.14 -2.10
C ALA A 175 -1.40 -28.37 -2.11
N ASP A 176 -0.09 -28.14 -1.95
CA ASP A 176 0.91 -29.20 -1.92
C ASP A 176 0.71 -30.20 -0.75
N ARG A 177 -0.04 -29.82 0.30
CA ARG A 177 -0.35 -30.67 1.46
C ARG A 177 -1.77 -31.25 1.44
N THR A 178 -2.64 -30.81 0.54
CA THR A 178 -4.05 -31.22 0.48
C THR A 178 -4.28 -32.12 -0.73
N ALA A 179 -4.65 -33.38 -0.49
CA ALA A 179 -5.03 -34.29 -1.56
C ALA A 179 -6.25 -33.77 -2.33
N GLY A 180 -6.17 -33.77 -3.66
CA GLY A 180 -7.24 -33.27 -4.54
C GLY A 180 -7.36 -31.74 -4.56
N ALA A 181 -6.33 -31.01 -4.11
CA ALA A 181 -6.24 -29.58 -4.28
C ALA A 181 -5.64 -29.19 -5.63
N GLU A 182 -6.09 -28.06 -6.16
CA GLU A 182 -5.56 -27.42 -7.36
C GLU A 182 -5.42 -25.91 -7.17
N ILE A 183 -4.52 -25.32 -7.95
CA ILE A 183 -4.23 -23.90 -7.99
C ILE A 183 -4.63 -23.34 -9.34
N PHE A 184 -5.36 -22.22 -9.32
CA PHE A 184 -5.75 -21.48 -10.52
C PHE A 184 -5.29 -20.03 -10.37
N SER A 185 -4.28 -19.63 -11.13
CA SER A 185 -3.67 -18.30 -11.03
C SER A 185 -3.68 -17.54 -12.34
N ALA A 186 -3.81 -16.22 -12.24
CA ALA A 186 -3.51 -15.31 -13.33
C ALA A 186 -2.43 -14.35 -12.84
N LEU A 187 -1.26 -14.41 -13.48
CA LEU A 187 -0.05 -13.73 -13.04
C LEU A 187 0.52 -12.86 -14.16
N TYR A 188 1.12 -11.75 -13.76
CA TYR A 188 1.82 -10.80 -14.61
C TYR A 188 3.23 -10.60 -14.08
N GLU A 189 4.22 -10.66 -14.97
CA GLU A 189 5.64 -10.40 -14.69
C GLU A 189 6.24 -11.36 -13.65
N LEU A 190 7.08 -12.29 -14.11
CA LEU A 190 7.87 -13.19 -13.29
C LEU A 190 9.35 -12.81 -13.38
N ASN A 191 10.00 -12.65 -12.23
CA ASN A 191 11.44 -12.34 -12.17
C ASN A 191 12.00 -12.68 -10.79
N ASP A 192 11.85 -13.94 -10.42
CA ASP A 192 12.46 -14.52 -9.22
C ASP A 192 12.79 -16.01 -9.43
N PRO A 193 13.67 -16.34 -10.39
CA PRO A 193 13.93 -17.71 -10.85
C PRO A 193 14.53 -18.63 -9.80
N ARG A 194 15.02 -18.07 -8.69
CA ARG A 194 15.55 -18.83 -7.54
C ARG A 194 14.60 -18.87 -6.34
N GLY A 195 13.52 -18.09 -6.35
CA GLY A 195 12.57 -17.94 -5.25
C GLY A 195 11.14 -18.31 -5.67
N LEU A 196 10.28 -17.33 -5.93
CA LEU A 196 8.86 -17.55 -6.23
C LEU A 196 8.61 -18.46 -7.44
N GLU A 197 9.46 -18.41 -8.46
CA GLU A 197 9.29 -19.29 -9.61
C GLU A 197 9.62 -20.74 -9.28
N VAL A 198 10.62 -21.00 -8.43
CA VAL A 198 10.90 -22.35 -7.89
C VAL A 198 9.66 -22.88 -7.18
N ARG A 199 9.04 -22.01 -6.36
CA ARG A 199 7.76 -22.34 -5.73
C ARG A 199 6.74 -22.67 -6.78
N LEU A 200 6.47 -21.80 -7.76
CA LEU A 200 5.45 -21.98 -8.81
C LEU A 200 5.67 -23.22 -9.71
N GLN A 201 6.93 -23.61 -9.93
CA GLN A 201 7.31 -24.80 -10.68
C GLN A 201 7.22 -26.10 -9.86
N ALA A 202 6.92 -26.03 -8.55
CA ALA A 202 6.99 -27.17 -7.62
C ALA A 202 8.39 -27.81 -7.54
N HIS A 203 9.45 -27.06 -7.87
CA HIS A 203 10.81 -27.59 -7.91
C HIS A 203 11.37 -27.86 -6.50
N ASP A 204 10.79 -27.24 -5.48
CA ASP A 204 11.14 -27.47 -4.09
C ASP A 204 10.29 -28.57 -3.44
N HIS A 205 8.96 -28.57 -3.65
CA HIS A 205 8.03 -29.64 -3.30
C HIS A 205 6.68 -29.46 -4.00
N GLY A 206 5.82 -30.50 -3.91
CA GLY A 206 4.48 -30.50 -4.51
C GLY A 206 4.43 -31.20 -5.86
N ASP A 207 3.34 -30.98 -6.60
CA ASP A 207 3.17 -31.46 -7.97
C ASP A 207 2.98 -30.25 -8.90
N PRO A 208 3.78 -30.07 -9.97
CA PRO A 208 3.55 -29.00 -10.92
C PRO A 208 2.20 -29.13 -11.65
N LYS A 209 1.63 -30.33 -11.76
CA LYS A 209 0.40 -30.61 -12.52
C LYS A 209 -0.87 -30.09 -11.86
N ILE A 210 -0.85 -29.83 -10.55
CA ILE A 210 -2.00 -29.24 -9.84
C ILE A 210 -2.06 -27.73 -10.02
N ARG A 211 -1.23 -27.15 -10.89
CA ARG A 211 -1.06 -25.70 -11.06
C ARG A 211 -1.49 -25.31 -12.45
N ASN A 212 -2.50 -24.45 -12.49
CA ASN A 212 -3.13 -23.93 -13.69
C ASN A 212 -2.89 -22.42 -13.75
N VAL A 213 -2.01 -21.98 -14.64
CA VAL A 213 -1.50 -20.62 -14.69
C VAL A 213 -1.89 -19.96 -15.99
N VAL A 214 -2.64 -18.86 -15.94
CA VAL A 214 -2.67 -17.90 -17.04
C VAL A 214 -1.52 -16.93 -16.82
N LEU A 215 -0.53 -16.95 -17.70
CA LEU A 215 0.64 -16.08 -17.59
C LEU A 215 0.59 -14.97 -18.65
N GLY A 216 0.49 -13.75 -18.15
CA GLY A 216 0.59 -12.51 -18.92
C GLY A 216 1.97 -12.26 -19.51
N ASN A 217 2.09 -11.29 -20.42
CA ASN A 217 3.37 -10.78 -20.91
C ASN A 217 3.73 -9.43 -20.28
N GLU A 218 4.97 -9.29 -19.81
CA GLU A 218 5.63 -7.99 -19.76
C GLU A 218 6.26 -7.67 -21.14
N ARG A 219 5.95 -6.49 -21.71
CA ARG A 219 6.70 -5.99 -22.88
C ARG A 219 7.99 -5.33 -22.38
N GLY A 220 9.11 -5.66 -23.00
CA GLY A 220 10.42 -5.23 -22.48
C GLY A 220 11.52 -5.24 -23.52
N LYS A 221 12.78 -5.23 -23.05
CA LYS A 221 13.97 -5.38 -23.90
C LYS A 221 14.77 -6.60 -23.50
N LYS A 222 15.01 -7.50 -24.45
CA LYS A 222 15.92 -8.64 -24.30
C LYS A 222 17.17 -8.41 -25.15
N ASN A 223 18.34 -8.34 -24.52
CA ASN A 223 19.60 -8.01 -25.18
C ASN A 223 19.57 -6.72 -26.02
N GLY A 224 18.83 -5.71 -25.53
CA GLY A 224 18.66 -4.43 -26.22
C GLY A 224 17.59 -4.40 -27.33
N VAL A 225 16.97 -5.54 -27.64
CA VAL A 225 15.89 -5.67 -28.63
C VAL A 225 14.54 -5.66 -27.93
N GLU A 226 13.60 -4.88 -28.45
CA GLU A 226 12.22 -4.87 -27.94
C GLU A 226 11.54 -6.22 -28.19
N VAL A 227 10.92 -6.76 -27.15
CA VAL A 227 10.21 -8.03 -27.19
C VAL A 227 8.82 -7.86 -26.61
N ASP A 228 7.86 -8.55 -27.21
CA ASP A 228 6.47 -8.54 -26.75
C ASP A 228 6.25 -9.42 -25.51
N ASP A 229 7.16 -10.35 -25.22
CA ASP A 229 7.09 -11.25 -24.06
C ASP A 229 8.47 -11.40 -23.39
N ALA A 230 8.75 -10.52 -22.43
CA ALA A 230 9.92 -10.63 -21.56
C ALA A 230 9.82 -11.85 -20.62
N ASP A 231 8.61 -12.39 -20.40
CA ASP A 231 8.35 -13.60 -19.61
C ASP A 231 8.50 -14.91 -20.41
N SER A 232 8.92 -14.85 -21.67
CA SER A 232 9.03 -16.03 -22.55
C SER A 232 9.90 -17.15 -21.98
N ASP A 233 11.00 -16.82 -21.29
CA ASP A 233 11.85 -17.83 -20.64
C ASP A 233 11.15 -18.43 -19.41
N ASN A 234 10.44 -17.61 -18.62
CA ASN A 234 9.69 -18.06 -17.45
C ASN A 234 8.56 -19.01 -17.84
N ARG A 235 7.83 -18.66 -18.90
CA ARG A 235 6.79 -19.48 -19.53
C ARG A 235 7.34 -20.81 -20.01
N HIS A 236 8.47 -20.80 -20.71
CA HIS A 236 9.15 -22.03 -21.14
C HIS A 236 9.52 -22.92 -19.94
N ASN A 237 10.09 -22.33 -18.88
CA ASN A 237 10.49 -23.07 -17.68
C ASN A 237 9.29 -23.69 -16.94
N LEU A 238 8.15 -22.98 -16.87
CA LEU A 238 6.92 -23.52 -16.29
C LEU A 238 6.38 -24.71 -17.09
N HIS A 239 6.36 -24.62 -18.42
CA HIS A 239 6.00 -25.75 -19.28
C HIS A 239 6.96 -26.93 -19.11
N ALA A 240 8.27 -26.66 -19.05
CA ALA A 240 9.28 -27.70 -18.85
C ALA A 240 9.14 -28.40 -17.48
N ALA A 241 8.70 -27.68 -16.45
CA ALA A 241 8.37 -28.23 -15.14
C ALA A 241 7.07 -29.06 -15.14
N GLY A 242 6.21 -28.92 -16.14
CA GLY A 242 4.93 -29.63 -16.24
C GLY A 242 3.73 -28.88 -15.65
N VAL A 243 3.85 -27.56 -15.49
CA VAL A 243 2.74 -26.67 -15.09
C VAL A 243 1.76 -26.48 -16.27
N ASN A 244 0.46 -26.43 -15.99
CA ASN A 244 -0.55 -26.15 -17.00
C ASN A 244 -0.61 -24.64 -17.29
N VAL A 245 0.14 -24.16 -18.27
CA VAL A 245 0.22 -22.73 -18.62
C VAL A 245 -0.68 -22.40 -19.82
N THR A 246 -1.42 -21.29 -19.72
CA THR A 246 -2.11 -20.62 -20.82
C THR A 246 -1.51 -19.24 -21.05
N ASP A 247 -1.22 -18.93 -22.30
CA ASP A 247 -0.56 -17.69 -22.68
C ASP A 247 -1.56 -16.55 -22.88
N ARG A 248 -1.29 -15.41 -22.22
CA ARG A 248 -2.09 -14.21 -22.39
C ARG A 248 -1.21 -13.05 -22.81
N ILE A 249 -0.98 -12.92 -24.12
CA ILE A 249 -0.04 -11.97 -24.71
C ILE A 249 -0.79 -10.77 -25.28
N LEU A 250 -0.99 -9.71 -24.48
CA LEU A 250 -1.69 -8.50 -24.93
C LEU A 250 -0.79 -7.61 -25.81
N PRO A 251 -1.39 -6.89 -26.79
CA PRO A 251 -0.68 -5.96 -27.65
C PRO A 251 -0.30 -4.67 -26.91
N ASP A 252 0.42 -3.80 -27.61
CA ASP A 252 0.79 -2.48 -27.11
C ASP A 252 -0.39 -1.67 -26.57
N GLY A 253 -0.16 -0.91 -25.50
CA GLY A 253 -1.17 -0.09 -24.83
C GLY A 253 -2.09 -0.84 -23.87
N SER A 254 -1.98 -2.16 -23.75
CA SER A 254 -2.74 -3.00 -22.81
C SER A 254 -1.81 -3.97 -22.08
N ILE A 255 -2.07 -4.25 -20.80
CA ILE A 255 -1.29 -5.23 -20.02
C ILE A 255 -2.18 -6.24 -19.26
N PRO A 256 -1.83 -7.54 -19.26
CA PRO A 256 -2.58 -8.60 -18.56
C PRO A 256 -2.20 -8.64 -17.09
N HIS A 257 -2.56 -7.60 -16.34
CA HIS A 257 -1.93 -7.18 -15.09
C HIS A 257 -2.47 -7.86 -13.82
N ASN A 258 -3.11 -9.02 -13.93
CA ASN A 258 -3.59 -9.77 -12.76
C ASN A 258 -2.44 -10.33 -11.90
N LYS A 259 -2.65 -10.36 -10.57
CA LYS A 259 -1.79 -11.08 -9.59
C LYS A 259 -2.68 -11.79 -8.57
N PHE A 260 -3.41 -12.81 -9.01
CA PHE A 260 -4.28 -13.56 -8.11
C PHE A 260 -4.09 -15.08 -8.25
N MET A 261 -4.46 -15.80 -7.19
CA MET A 261 -4.41 -17.24 -7.11
C MET A 261 -5.63 -17.78 -6.33
N VAL A 262 -6.38 -18.69 -6.93
CA VAL A 262 -7.48 -19.41 -6.28
C VAL A 262 -6.98 -20.78 -5.87
N LEU A 263 -7.25 -21.15 -4.61
CA LEU A 263 -7.14 -22.51 -4.13
C LEU A 263 -8.48 -23.21 -4.31
N GLU A 264 -8.45 -24.36 -4.96
CA GLU A 264 -9.58 -25.28 -5.10
C GLU A 264 -9.27 -26.56 -4.33
N GLU A 265 -10.19 -27.04 -3.50
CA GLU A 265 -10.05 -28.27 -2.73
C GLU A 265 -11.23 -29.19 -3.06
N ASN A 266 -10.95 -30.38 -3.61
CA ASN A 266 -11.98 -31.35 -4.04
C ASN A 266 -13.01 -30.75 -5.01
N GLY A 267 -12.55 -29.99 -6.01
CA GLY A 267 -13.42 -29.39 -7.03
C GLY A 267 -14.18 -28.14 -6.57
N LYS A 268 -13.84 -27.57 -5.41
CA LYS A 268 -14.53 -26.40 -4.84
C LYS A 268 -13.54 -25.28 -4.52
N PRO A 269 -13.70 -24.07 -5.08
CA PRO A 269 -12.91 -22.92 -4.69
C PRO A 269 -13.11 -22.61 -3.20
N THR A 270 -12.03 -22.51 -2.43
CA THR A 270 -12.10 -22.29 -0.97
C THR A 270 -11.45 -20.98 -0.52
N LYS A 271 -10.37 -20.56 -1.19
CA LYS A 271 -9.63 -19.35 -0.85
C LYS A 271 -9.13 -18.65 -2.10
N VAL A 272 -8.93 -17.34 -1.99
CA VAL A 272 -8.24 -16.57 -3.02
C VAL A 272 -7.19 -15.66 -2.41
N LEU A 273 -6.08 -15.54 -3.11
CA LEU A 273 -5.04 -14.56 -2.90
C LEU A 273 -5.13 -13.51 -4.00
N THR A 274 -5.06 -12.23 -3.65
CA THR A 274 -4.92 -11.12 -4.59
C THR A 274 -4.04 -10.02 -3.98
N GLY A 275 -3.67 -9.00 -4.74
CA GLY A 275 -2.92 -7.85 -4.24
C GLY A 275 -2.16 -7.13 -5.34
N SER A 276 -1.20 -6.32 -4.91
CA SER A 276 -0.37 -5.50 -5.81
C SER A 276 0.93 -6.19 -6.23
N THR A 277 1.32 -7.27 -5.55
CA THR A 277 2.63 -7.90 -5.67
C THR A 277 2.83 -8.66 -6.99
N ASN A 278 3.68 -8.13 -7.87
CA ASN A 278 4.26 -8.93 -8.97
C ASN A 278 5.19 -10.00 -8.39
N TRP A 279 5.28 -11.15 -9.04
CA TRP A 279 6.08 -12.28 -8.58
C TRP A 279 7.54 -12.13 -9.01
N THR A 280 8.16 -11.06 -8.52
CA THR A 280 9.53 -10.66 -8.83
C THR A 280 10.33 -10.39 -7.57
N SER A 281 11.65 -10.56 -7.64
CA SER A 281 12.57 -10.24 -6.53
C SER A 281 12.45 -8.77 -6.10
N THR A 282 12.24 -7.86 -7.05
CA THR A 282 12.00 -6.44 -6.77
C THR A 282 10.61 -6.16 -6.20
N GLY A 283 9.58 -6.87 -6.67
CA GLY A 283 8.22 -6.77 -6.12
C GLY A 283 8.16 -7.20 -4.66
N LEU A 284 8.91 -8.24 -4.31
CA LEU A 284 9.06 -8.70 -2.94
C LEU A 284 9.87 -7.75 -2.05
N ALA A 285 11.01 -7.23 -2.54
CA ALA A 285 11.99 -6.60 -1.66
C ALA A 285 12.24 -5.10 -1.89
N THR A 286 12.00 -4.55 -3.08
CA THR A 286 12.42 -3.17 -3.40
C THR A 286 11.29 -2.23 -3.75
N GLN A 287 10.06 -2.72 -3.71
CA GLN A 287 8.84 -1.99 -3.98
C GLN A 287 7.89 -2.27 -2.84
N THR A 288 7.21 -1.27 -2.30
CA THR A 288 6.21 -1.51 -1.26
C THR A 288 4.97 -2.12 -1.92
N ASN A 289 4.53 -3.27 -1.41
CA ASN A 289 3.46 -4.09 -1.97
C ASN A 289 2.63 -4.72 -0.84
N ASN A 290 1.49 -5.29 -1.23
CA ASN A 290 0.60 -6.01 -0.34
C ASN A 290 0.01 -7.24 -1.02
N THR A 291 -0.32 -8.22 -0.20
CA THR A 291 -1.05 -9.43 -0.57
C THR A 291 -2.17 -9.68 0.44
N LEU A 292 -3.36 -9.94 -0.07
CA LEU A 292 -4.57 -10.25 0.70
C LEU A 292 -5.00 -11.67 0.39
N ILE A 293 -5.13 -12.50 1.42
CA ILE A 293 -5.80 -13.80 1.34
C ILE A 293 -7.19 -13.64 1.91
N ILE A 294 -8.18 -14.18 1.20
CA ILE A 294 -9.59 -14.17 1.58
C ILE A 294 -10.03 -15.63 1.70
N LYS A 295 -10.37 -16.05 2.93
CA LYS A 295 -10.78 -17.41 3.28
C LYS A 295 -12.28 -17.61 3.04
N SER A 296 -12.72 -17.35 1.80
CA SER A 296 -14.14 -17.35 1.42
C SER A 296 -14.37 -18.14 0.14
N PRO A 297 -15.09 -19.27 0.20
CA PRO A 297 -15.59 -19.97 -0.98
C PRO A 297 -16.39 -19.08 -1.93
N LEU A 298 -17.21 -18.14 -1.42
CA LEU A 298 -17.99 -17.22 -2.26
C LEU A 298 -17.08 -16.34 -3.12
N VAL A 299 -16.07 -15.74 -2.49
CA VAL A 299 -15.13 -14.85 -3.17
C VAL A 299 -14.21 -15.65 -4.11
N ALA A 300 -13.74 -16.82 -3.66
CA ALA A 300 -12.91 -17.72 -4.46
C ALA A 300 -13.62 -18.20 -5.73
N ALA A 301 -14.92 -18.54 -5.64
CA ALA A 301 -15.73 -18.94 -6.77
C ALA A 301 -15.83 -17.82 -7.82
N ARG A 302 -16.03 -16.57 -7.39
CA ARG A 302 -16.07 -15.41 -8.30
C ARG A 302 -14.74 -15.19 -9.04
N TYR A 303 -13.61 -15.33 -8.35
CA TYR A 303 -12.29 -15.28 -9.01
C TYR A 303 -12.07 -16.46 -9.97
N LYS A 304 -12.57 -17.65 -9.62
CA LYS A 304 -12.50 -18.84 -10.48
C LYS A 304 -13.31 -18.68 -11.77
N GLU A 305 -14.50 -18.06 -11.67
CA GLU A 305 -15.31 -17.70 -12.85
C GLU A 305 -14.56 -16.73 -13.76
N TYR A 306 -13.97 -15.68 -13.20
CA TYR A 306 -13.14 -14.74 -13.96
C TYR A 306 -11.91 -15.41 -14.57
N TRP A 307 -11.18 -16.24 -13.82
CA TRP A 307 -10.04 -17.02 -14.34
C TRP A 307 -10.43 -17.89 -15.54
N THR A 308 -11.60 -18.54 -15.47
CA THR A 308 -12.12 -19.37 -16.56
C THR A 308 -12.41 -18.53 -17.81
N SER A 309 -12.99 -17.34 -17.63
CA SER A 309 -13.23 -16.39 -18.72
C SER A 309 -11.92 -15.89 -19.34
N VAL A 310 -10.95 -15.47 -18.52
CA VAL A 310 -9.63 -15.02 -18.97
C VAL A 310 -8.94 -16.13 -19.77
N LYS A 311 -8.95 -17.36 -19.27
CA LYS A 311 -8.40 -18.53 -19.99
C LYS A 311 -9.10 -18.72 -21.34
N HIS A 312 -10.43 -18.72 -21.36
CA HIS A 312 -11.21 -18.90 -22.59
C HIS A 312 -10.86 -17.86 -23.67
N PHE A 313 -10.84 -16.56 -23.32
CA PHE A 313 -10.48 -15.51 -24.27
C PHE A 313 -9.00 -15.52 -24.65
N SER A 314 -8.12 -16.05 -23.79
CA SER A 314 -6.71 -16.28 -24.12
C SER A 314 -6.56 -17.37 -25.19
N GLU A 315 -7.30 -18.48 -25.05
CA GLU A 315 -7.33 -19.55 -26.06
C GLU A 315 -7.94 -19.08 -27.39
N LEU A 316 -9.01 -18.27 -27.36
CA LEU A 316 -9.57 -17.66 -28.57
C LEU A 316 -8.61 -16.67 -29.24
N GLY A 317 -7.77 -16.00 -28.44
CA GLY A 317 -6.85 -14.97 -28.88
C GLY A 317 -5.49 -15.48 -29.35
N ALA A 318 -5.18 -16.77 -29.17
CA ALA A 318 -3.88 -17.37 -29.49
C ALA A 318 -3.42 -17.07 -30.93
N ASP A 319 -4.33 -17.19 -31.90
CA ASP A 319 -4.06 -16.90 -33.32
C ASP A 319 -4.67 -15.55 -33.79
N ALA A 320 -5.33 -14.82 -32.89
CA ALA A 320 -6.07 -13.61 -33.20
C ALA A 320 -6.05 -12.62 -32.01
N PRO A 321 -4.96 -11.85 -31.81
CA PRO A 321 -4.78 -11.00 -30.61
C PRO A 321 -5.93 -10.03 -30.31
N LYS A 322 -6.67 -9.59 -31.34
CA LYS A 322 -7.87 -8.75 -31.18
C LYS A 322 -8.98 -9.39 -30.33
N LYS A 323 -9.00 -10.72 -30.20
CA LYS A 323 -9.97 -11.47 -29.39
C LYS A 323 -9.61 -11.55 -27.91
N LEU A 324 -8.39 -11.18 -27.50
CA LEU A 324 -7.96 -11.24 -26.10
C LEU A 324 -8.73 -10.26 -25.20
N GLN A 325 -9.26 -9.19 -25.78
CA GLN A 325 -10.13 -8.19 -25.15
C GLN A 325 -11.39 -7.96 -25.98
N ASP A 326 -12.00 -9.06 -26.44
CA ASP A 326 -13.24 -9.05 -27.22
C ASP A 326 -14.35 -8.21 -26.53
N PRO A 327 -15.21 -7.50 -27.27
CA PRO A 327 -16.35 -6.77 -26.69
C PRO A 327 -17.22 -7.64 -25.76
N ALA A 328 -17.39 -8.93 -26.04
CA ALA A 328 -18.12 -9.84 -25.17
C ALA A 328 -17.44 -10.03 -23.81
N PHE A 329 -16.10 -10.09 -23.77
CA PHE A 329 -15.33 -10.17 -22.52
C PHE A 329 -15.52 -8.90 -21.68
N ARG A 330 -15.39 -7.73 -22.31
CA ARG A 330 -15.59 -6.42 -21.69
C ARG A 330 -17.00 -6.25 -21.12
N GLN A 331 -18.00 -6.60 -21.91
CA GLN A 331 -19.40 -6.53 -21.52
C GLN A 331 -19.71 -7.48 -20.36
N ALA A 332 -19.20 -8.72 -20.39
CA ALA A 332 -19.39 -9.68 -19.31
C ALA A 332 -18.79 -9.17 -17.98
N ASN A 333 -17.58 -8.59 -18.00
CA ASN A 333 -16.99 -7.96 -16.82
C ASN A 333 -17.85 -6.79 -16.32
N ARG A 334 -18.30 -5.91 -17.23
CA ARG A 334 -19.16 -4.77 -16.89
C ARG A 334 -20.45 -5.20 -16.20
N GLU A 335 -21.15 -6.19 -16.74
CA GLU A 335 -22.39 -6.73 -16.17
C GLU A 335 -22.16 -7.45 -14.83
N ALA A 336 -21.09 -8.25 -14.73
CA ALA A 336 -20.72 -8.92 -13.49
C ALA A 336 -20.35 -7.93 -12.38
N ASN A 337 -19.69 -6.82 -12.73
CA ASN A 337 -19.38 -5.73 -11.81
C ASN A 337 -20.64 -5.02 -11.36
N ALA A 338 -21.57 -4.70 -12.28
CA ALA A 338 -22.84 -4.06 -11.93
C ALA A 338 -23.66 -4.89 -10.94
N LYS A 339 -23.68 -6.23 -11.10
CA LYS A 339 -24.32 -7.16 -10.15
C LYS A 339 -23.64 -7.14 -8.78
N ALA A 340 -22.31 -7.13 -8.73
CA ALA A 340 -21.55 -7.09 -7.49
C ALA A 340 -21.70 -5.76 -6.73
N ILE A 341 -21.74 -4.63 -7.46
CA ILE A 341 -22.01 -3.31 -6.87
C ILE A 341 -23.43 -3.25 -6.30
N ALA A 342 -24.42 -3.75 -7.04
CA ALA A 342 -25.81 -3.75 -6.60
C ALA A 342 -26.07 -4.73 -5.43
N ASN A 343 -25.33 -5.84 -5.37
CA ASN A 343 -25.47 -6.87 -4.35
C ASN A 343 -24.09 -7.34 -3.87
N PRO A 344 -23.43 -6.57 -2.98
CA PRO A 344 -22.18 -7.00 -2.36
C PRO A 344 -22.35 -8.33 -1.62
N MET A 345 -21.36 -9.22 -1.69
CA MET A 345 -21.42 -10.51 -1.01
C MET A 345 -21.22 -10.31 0.49
N THR A 346 -22.10 -10.86 1.33
CA THR A 346 -21.84 -11.01 2.77
C THR A 346 -20.92 -12.19 2.98
N LEU A 347 -19.83 -12.00 3.71
CA LEU A 347 -18.88 -13.08 4.03
C LEU A 347 -19.51 -14.13 4.94
N GLU A 348 -18.96 -15.34 4.90
CA GLU A 348 -19.50 -16.52 5.58
C GLU A 348 -19.64 -16.36 7.10
N ASP A 349 -18.78 -15.54 7.72
CA ASP A 349 -18.81 -15.22 9.15
C ASP A 349 -19.60 -13.95 9.48
N GLY A 350 -20.20 -13.29 8.48
CA GLY A 350 -20.93 -12.03 8.63
C GLY A 350 -20.05 -10.82 8.98
N SER A 351 -18.72 -10.96 8.92
CA SER A 351 -17.78 -9.91 9.37
C SER A 351 -17.63 -8.74 8.40
N ALA A 352 -18.04 -8.90 7.15
CA ALA A 352 -17.88 -7.88 6.11
C ALA A 352 -18.84 -8.09 4.94
N HIS A 353 -19.03 -7.03 4.15
CA HIS A 353 -19.54 -7.12 2.79
C HIS A 353 -18.40 -6.87 1.79
N ILE A 354 -18.42 -7.56 0.65
CA ILE A 354 -17.33 -7.50 -0.32
C ILE A 354 -17.84 -7.38 -1.77
N GLU A 355 -17.22 -6.48 -2.51
CA GLU A 355 -17.37 -6.35 -3.96
C GLU A 355 -16.04 -6.78 -4.61
N VAL A 356 -16.12 -7.57 -5.68
CA VAL A 356 -14.95 -7.92 -6.50
C VAL A 356 -15.23 -7.53 -7.93
N LEU A 357 -14.46 -6.59 -8.44
CA LEU A 357 -14.66 -5.97 -9.74
C LEU A 357 -13.48 -6.31 -10.64
N PHE A 358 -13.75 -6.60 -11.92
CA PHE A 358 -12.74 -6.99 -12.89
C PHE A 358 -12.70 -6.03 -14.07
N SER A 359 -11.51 -5.86 -14.65
CA SER A 359 -11.25 -5.07 -15.85
C SER A 359 -10.71 -5.97 -16.97
N PRO A 360 -10.83 -5.57 -18.25
CA PRO A 360 -11.50 -4.36 -18.73
C PRO A 360 -13.04 -4.48 -18.66
N ASN A 361 -13.72 -3.37 -18.37
CA ASN A 361 -15.17 -3.30 -18.11
C ASN A 361 -15.86 -2.16 -18.88
N THR A 362 -15.29 -1.82 -20.03
CA THR A 362 -15.59 -0.66 -20.87
C THR A 362 -15.81 -1.11 -22.31
N GLU A 363 -16.67 -0.42 -23.06
CA GLU A 363 -16.98 -0.72 -24.46
C GLU A 363 -15.72 -0.66 -25.32
N ASP A 364 -14.89 0.38 -25.10
CA ASP A 364 -13.69 0.66 -25.86
C ASP A 364 -12.46 0.85 -24.97
N LEU A 365 -11.28 0.70 -25.58
CA LEU A 365 -10.02 1.20 -25.01
C LEU A 365 -10.13 2.71 -24.68
N LEU A 366 -9.28 3.18 -23.77
CA LEU A 366 -9.31 4.57 -23.33
C LEU A 366 -9.07 5.53 -24.50
N GLN A 367 -9.98 6.49 -24.67
CA GLN A 367 -9.89 7.56 -25.68
C GLN A 367 -9.65 8.92 -25.02
N THR A 368 -9.23 9.91 -25.81
CA THR A 368 -9.07 11.30 -25.35
C THR A 368 -10.01 12.23 -26.14
N PRO A 369 -10.98 12.90 -25.49
CA PRO A 369 -11.36 12.73 -24.08
C PRO A 369 -11.99 11.35 -23.81
N PRO A 370 -12.03 10.88 -22.54
CA PRO A 370 -12.72 9.65 -22.18
C PRO A 370 -14.20 9.70 -22.58
N LYS A 371 -14.72 8.61 -23.16
CA LYS A 371 -16.11 8.53 -23.65
C LYS A 371 -17.09 7.95 -22.63
N GLU A 372 -16.58 7.24 -21.63
CA GLU A 372 -17.40 6.64 -20.57
C GLU A 372 -16.63 6.63 -19.25
N ILE A 373 -17.39 6.46 -18.16
CA ILE A 373 -16.85 6.24 -16.83
C ILE A 373 -16.95 4.74 -16.53
N PRO A 374 -15.82 4.03 -16.33
CA PRO A 374 -15.82 2.64 -15.92
C PRO A 374 -16.57 2.43 -14.59
N ASN A 375 -17.31 1.33 -14.44
CA ASN A 375 -18.19 1.15 -13.28
C ASN A 375 -17.43 0.86 -11.96
N ASP A 376 -16.24 0.26 -12.04
CA ASP A 376 -15.30 0.12 -10.93
C ASP A 376 -14.78 1.48 -10.44
N MET A 377 -14.41 2.37 -11.35
CA MET A 377 -13.96 3.73 -11.00
C MET A 377 -15.11 4.61 -10.53
N ALA A 378 -16.30 4.50 -11.12
CA ALA A 378 -17.50 5.19 -10.63
C ALA A 378 -17.78 4.81 -9.16
N ARG A 379 -17.69 3.52 -8.83
CA ARG A 379 -17.86 3.00 -7.47
C ARG A 379 -16.79 3.53 -6.51
N LEU A 380 -15.52 3.54 -6.92
CA LEU A 380 -14.44 4.13 -6.13
C LEU A 380 -14.70 5.61 -5.83
N TYR A 381 -15.13 6.39 -6.81
CA TYR A 381 -15.42 7.82 -6.63
C TYR A 381 -16.61 8.06 -5.69
N GLU A 382 -17.66 7.26 -5.80
CA GLU A 382 -18.80 7.29 -4.89
C GLU A 382 -18.36 7.10 -3.44
N LEU A 383 -17.57 6.05 -3.18
CA LEU A 383 -17.11 5.71 -1.83
C LEU A 383 -16.19 6.78 -1.25
N VAL A 384 -15.23 7.27 -2.03
CA VAL A 384 -14.31 8.35 -1.61
C VAL A 384 -15.08 9.65 -1.36
N GLY A 385 -16.07 9.97 -2.20
CA GLY A 385 -16.93 11.13 -2.04
C GLY A 385 -17.84 11.06 -0.80
N ALA A 386 -18.14 9.86 -0.32
CA ALA A 386 -18.96 9.61 0.86
C ALA A 386 -18.16 9.56 2.18
N ALA A 387 -16.83 9.69 2.13
CA ALA A 387 -15.97 9.65 3.30
C ALA A 387 -16.36 10.72 4.34
N LYS A 388 -16.39 10.32 5.63
CA LYS A 388 -16.80 11.19 6.74
C LYS A 388 -15.62 11.74 7.53
N HIS A 389 -14.57 10.94 7.71
CA HIS A 389 -13.45 11.23 8.60
C HIS A 389 -12.10 11.22 7.90
N ALA A 390 -11.83 10.23 7.04
CA ALA A 390 -10.52 10.06 6.43
C ALA A 390 -10.56 9.35 5.08
N VAL A 391 -9.63 9.76 4.21
CA VAL A 391 -9.27 9.04 2.98
C VAL A 391 -7.76 8.85 2.97
N LEU A 392 -7.34 7.60 3.09
CA LEU A 392 -5.94 7.20 3.06
C LEU A 392 -5.66 6.42 1.78
N PHE A 393 -4.55 6.67 1.08
CA PHE A 393 -4.27 5.92 -0.14
C PHE A 393 -2.78 5.74 -0.43
N LEU A 394 -2.46 4.65 -1.15
CA LEU A 394 -1.17 4.42 -1.78
C LEU A 394 -1.41 4.08 -3.24
N ALA A 395 -0.68 4.75 -4.12
CA ALA A 395 -0.80 4.53 -5.56
C ALA A 395 0.57 4.38 -6.21
N PHE A 396 0.64 3.61 -7.28
CA PHE A 396 1.83 3.53 -8.11
C PHE A 396 1.90 4.73 -9.07
N ASP A 397 1.25 4.59 -10.22
CA ASP A 397 0.92 5.65 -11.15
C ASP A 397 -0.53 5.43 -11.60
N PRO A 398 -1.48 6.17 -11.03
CA PRO A 398 -2.89 5.96 -11.34
C PRO A 398 -3.32 6.68 -12.61
N GLY A 399 -2.42 7.37 -13.32
CA GLY A 399 -2.77 8.15 -14.49
C GLY A 399 -3.71 9.33 -14.17
N ASN A 400 -4.54 9.69 -15.13
CA ASN A 400 -5.57 10.72 -14.98
C ASN A 400 -6.95 10.08 -14.78
N ASN A 401 -7.90 10.85 -14.25
CA ASN A 401 -9.21 10.34 -13.85
C ASN A 401 -9.02 9.17 -12.88
N SER A 402 -8.61 9.54 -11.68
CA SER A 402 -7.99 8.65 -10.70
C SER A 402 -8.45 8.94 -9.28
N ILE A 403 -8.00 8.10 -8.34
CA ILE A 403 -8.13 8.32 -6.90
C ILE A 403 -7.62 9.70 -6.45
N LEU A 404 -6.63 10.31 -7.11
CA LEU A 404 -6.09 11.63 -6.75
C LEU A 404 -7.16 12.71 -6.95
N ASP A 405 -7.87 12.64 -8.07
CA ASP A 405 -8.94 13.56 -8.42
C ASP A 405 -10.10 13.43 -7.42
N ALA A 406 -10.50 12.18 -7.11
CA ALA A 406 -11.55 11.90 -6.16
C ALA A 406 -11.22 12.37 -4.74
N ALA A 407 -10.01 12.10 -4.25
CA ALA A 407 -9.57 12.52 -2.92
C ALA A 407 -9.47 14.05 -2.81
N GLY A 408 -8.98 14.73 -3.85
CA GLY A 408 -8.94 16.19 -3.91
C GLY A 408 -10.33 16.81 -3.88
N ASN A 409 -11.26 16.27 -4.67
CA ASN A 409 -12.66 16.68 -4.69
C ASN A 409 -13.37 16.42 -3.36
N ALA A 410 -13.14 15.26 -2.74
CA ALA A 410 -13.73 14.91 -1.44
C ALA A 410 -13.29 15.91 -0.36
N LEU A 411 -12.00 16.27 -0.31
CA LEU A 411 -11.49 17.25 0.65
C LEU A 411 -11.96 18.67 0.36
N ARG A 412 -12.13 19.04 -0.91
CA ARG A 412 -12.76 20.32 -1.27
C ARG A 412 -14.19 20.40 -0.73
N ASN A 413 -14.94 19.32 -0.86
CA ASN A 413 -16.34 19.25 -0.42
C ASN A 413 -16.49 19.09 1.09
N ASN A 414 -15.52 18.47 1.77
CA ASN A 414 -15.47 18.31 3.21
C ASN A 414 -14.07 18.69 3.74
N PRO A 415 -13.83 19.97 4.08
CA PRO A 415 -12.53 20.45 4.56
C PRO A 415 -12.04 19.82 5.88
N ASN A 416 -12.91 19.09 6.58
CA ASN A 416 -12.56 18.40 7.82
C ASN A 416 -11.97 17.00 7.59
N LEU A 417 -11.96 16.49 6.35
CA LEU A 417 -11.38 15.19 6.06
C LEU A 417 -9.88 15.14 6.35
N PHE A 418 -9.48 14.07 7.02
CA PHE A 418 -8.07 13.70 7.10
C PHE A 418 -7.66 12.92 5.85
N VAL A 419 -7.01 13.62 4.91
CA VAL A 419 -6.50 13.00 3.67
C VAL A 419 -5.00 12.84 3.72
N ARG A 420 -4.52 11.62 3.48
CA ARG A 420 -3.10 11.27 3.40
C ARG A 420 -2.86 10.19 2.37
N GLY A 421 -2.01 10.47 1.40
CA GLY A 421 -1.55 9.45 0.47
C GLY A 421 -0.18 9.69 -0.08
N ALA A 422 0.43 8.60 -0.57
CA ALA A 422 1.74 8.63 -1.19
C ALA A 422 1.73 7.86 -2.51
N LEU A 423 2.54 8.31 -3.48
CA LEU A 423 2.60 7.66 -4.79
C LEU A 423 3.99 7.66 -5.43
N THR A 424 4.23 6.74 -6.37
CA THR A 424 5.50 6.72 -7.13
C THR A 424 5.60 7.87 -8.12
N SER A 425 4.50 8.20 -8.81
CA SER A 425 4.52 9.18 -9.90
C SER A 425 4.53 10.63 -9.40
N THR A 426 5.66 11.33 -9.60
CA THR A 426 5.80 12.76 -9.27
C THR A 426 4.89 13.65 -10.11
N VAL A 427 4.62 13.26 -11.36
CA VAL A 427 3.75 14.00 -12.27
C VAL A 427 2.29 13.94 -11.80
N ARG A 428 1.81 12.76 -11.41
CA ARG A 428 0.41 12.60 -10.97
C ARG A 428 0.12 13.18 -9.59
N ALA A 429 1.15 13.42 -8.77
CA ALA A 429 0.97 14.02 -7.46
C ALA A 429 0.31 15.43 -7.54
N ALA A 430 0.52 16.15 -8.65
CA ALA A 430 -0.11 17.45 -8.90
C ALA A 430 -1.64 17.37 -9.09
N ASN A 431 -2.17 16.25 -9.62
CA ASN A 431 -3.60 16.08 -9.92
C ASN A 431 -4.48 16.29 -8.68
N PHE A 432 -4.02 15.85 -7.50
CA PHE A 432 -4.73 16.07 -6.25
C PHE A 432 -4.88 17.57 -5.93
N ALA A 433 -3.79 18.33 -6.06
CA ALA A 433 -3.79 19.77 -5.80
C ALA A 433 -4.69 20.50 -6.81
N GLU A 434 -4.63 20.11 -8.08
CA GLU A 434 -5.49 20.66 -9.13
C GLU A 434 -6.97 20.40 -8.83
N ALA A 435 -7.35 19.17 -8.46
CA ALA A 435 -8.72 18.82 -8.11
C ALA A 435 -9.21 19.56 -6.86
N LEU A 436 -8.37 19.69 -5.83
CA LEU A 436 -8.70 20.43 -4.61
C LEU A 436 -8.99 21.91 -4.87
N HIS A 437 -8.28 22.53 -5.82
CA HIS A 437 -8.36 23.96 -6.10
C HIS A 437 -9.20 24.31 -7.35
N ALA A 438 -9.73 23.32 -8.07
CA ALA A 438 -10.68 23.55 -9.15
C ALA A 438 -11.94 24.22 -8.60
N GLY A 439 -12.16 25.50 -8.94
CA GLY A 439 -13.27 26.33 -8.46
C GLY A 439 -12.89 27.62 -7.73
N SER A 440 -11.61 27.95 -7.54
CA SER A 440 -11.19 29.27 -7.02
C SER A 440 -11.19 30.41 -8.07
N GLY A 441 -11.89 30.19 -9.19
CA GLY A 441 -12.27 31.20 -10.17
C GLY A 441 -13.74 30.95 -10.54
N ASP A 442 -14.52 32.03 -10.69
CA ASP A 442 -15.97 32.02 -10.93
C ASP A 442 -16.42 31.06 -12.04
N GLU A 443 -16.88 29.85 -11.70
CA GLU A 443 -17.82 29.09 -12.53
C GLU A 443 -18.82 28.31 -11.66
N GLN A 444 -20.11 28.44 -12.04
CA GLN A 444 -21.27 27.93 -11.31
C GLN A 444 -21.40 26.40 -11.32
N PRO A 445 -22.09 25.82 -10.31
CA PRO A 445 -22.23 24.37 -10.16
C PRO A 445 -23.28 23.81 -11.14
N GLY A 446 -22.81 23.09 -12.14
CA GLY A 446 -23.67 22.29 -13.02
C GLY A 446 -22.95 21.91 -14.30
N LYS A 447 -22.52 20.63 -14.40
CA LYS A 447 -21.65 20.04 -15.44
C LYS A 447 -20.14 20.19 -15.19
N ALA A 448 -19.64 19.67 -14.08
CA ALA A 448 -18.21 19.37 -13.97
C ALA A 448 -17.89 18.14 -14.85
N GLY A 449 -17.69 18.37 -16.15
CA GLY A 449 -17.04 17.39 -17.00
C GLY A 449 -15.61 17.19 -16.52
N PHE A 450 -15.25 15.96 -16.19
CA PHE A 450 -13.87 15.56 -15.88
C PHE A 450 -12.99 15.75 -17.12
N ASN A 451 -12.54 16.99 -17.38
CA ASN A 451 -11.65 17.31 -18.48
C ASN A 451 -10.27 17.66 -17.92
N VAL A 452 -9.42 16.65 -17.79
CA VAL A 452 -7.97 16.83 -17.66
C VAL A 452 -7.27 15.88 -18.64
N GLY A 453 -6.61 16.49 -19.64
CA GLY A 453 -6.01 15.79 -20.78
C GLY A 453 -4.92 14.80 -20.38
N VAL A 454 -4.94 13.62 -21.00
CA VAL A 454 -3.92 12.57 -20.84
C VAL A 454 -2.62 13.01 -21.49
N ILE A 455 -1.53 13.06 -20.71
CA ILE A 455 -0.18 12.91 -21.25
C ILE A 455 0.23 11.47 -20.95
N GLY A 456 0.28 10.65 -21.98
CA GLY A 456 0.86 9.31 -21.96
C GLY A 456 1.77 9.10 -23.17
N GLU A 457 2.85 8.36 -22.98
CA GLU A 457 3.25 7.20 -23.78
C GLU A 457 4.55 6.58 -23.23
N ASP A 458 4.69 5.29 -23.49
CA ASP A 458 5.71 4.36 -23.00
C ASP A 458 7.15 4.68 -23.45
N GLY A 459 8.12 4.10 -22.75
CA GLY A 459 9.49 3.94 -23.28
C GLY A 459 10.45 5.10 -23.02
N GLY A 460 10.86 5.27 -21.76
CA GLY A 460 11.92 6.19 -21.37
C GLY A 460 11.41 7.61 -21.09
N VAL A 461 11.88 8.19 -20.00
CA VAL A 461 11.53 9.55 -19.57
C VAL A 461 12.00 10.56 -20.62
N LYS A 462 11.19 10.81 -21.66
CA LYS A 462 11.26 12.07 -22.40
C LYS A 462 10.67 13.12 -21.48
N LYS A 463 11.49 14.09 -21.08
CA LYS A 463 11.09 15.27 -20.29
C LYS A 463 9.83 15.87 -20.92
N ALA A 464 8.67 15.62 -20.32
CA ALA A 464 7.42 16.23 -20.74
C ALA A 464 7.60 17.75 -20.59
N LYS A 465 7.58 18.48 -21.71
CA LYS A 465 7.30 19.93 -21.71
C LYS A 465 5.79 20.11 -21.54
N GLY A 466 5.24 19.66 -20.41
CA GLY A 466 3.88 19.99 -19.98
C GLY A 466 3.90 21.33 -19.23
N LYS A 467 2.80 22.09 -19.29
CA LYS A 467 2.58 23.26 -18.43
C LYS A 467 2.93 22.89 -16.99
N VAL A 468 3.60 23.78 -16.26
CA VAL A 468 3.89 23.59 -14.83
C VAL A 468 2.54 23.47 -14.12
N GLY A 469 2.11 22.23 -13.86
CA GLY A 469 0.95 21.93 -13.03
C GLY A 469 1.17 22.46 -11.61
N ALA A 470 0.12 22.47 -10.80
CA ALA A 470 0.24 22.85 -9.40
C ALA A 470 1.34 22.03 -8.71
N ALA A 471 2.10 22.63 -7.81
CA ALA A 471 3.06 21.88 -7.01
C ALA A 471 2.32 20.79 -6.21
N PRO A 472 2.89 19.59 -6.02
CA PRO A 472 2.27 18.56 -5.21
C PRO A 472 1.89 19.06 -3.82
N ASP A 473 0.67 18.72 -3.38
CA ASP A 473 0.18 19.03 -2.05
C ASP A 473 0.71 18.02 -1.03
N TYR A 474 1.00 18.48 0.19
CA TYR A 474 1.52 17.62 1.25
C TYR A 474 0.58 16.47 1.64
N ARG A 475 -0.71 16.55 1.32
CA ARG A 475 -1.68 15.47 1.58
C ARG A 475 -1.57 14.32 0.57
N ALA A 476 -0.94 14.54 -0.58
CA ALA A 476 -0.74 13.55 -1.65
C ALA A 476 0.69 13.67 -2.21
N ILE A 477 1.64 12.98 -1.57
CA ILE A 477 3.07 13.22 -1.77
C ILE A 477 3.73 12.17 -2.67
N PRO A 478 4.62 12.58 -3.59
CA PRO A 478 5.43 11.61 -4.30
C PRO A 478 6.51 11.00 -3.40
N ALA A 479 6.83 9.73 -3.66
CA ALA A 479 7.92 9.04 -3.01
C ALA A 479 9.27 9.65 -3.42
N ASP A 480 10.16 9.80 -2.44
CA ASP A 480 11.46 10.43 -2.60
C ASP A 480 12.51 9.85 -1.63
N ALA A 481 13.78 10.25 -1.77
CA ALA A 481 14.90 9.91 -0.88
C ALA A 481 15.65 11.13 -0.37
N ILE A 482 16.48 10.91 0.66
CA ILE A 482 17.52 11.85 1.10
C ILE A 482 18.72 11.76 0.14
N ASP A 483 19.01 12.89 -0.52
CA ASP A 483 20.01 12.96 -1.61
C ASP A 483 21.43 13.28 -1.13
N ASP A 484 21.55 13.85 0.07
CA ASP A 484 22.77 14.34 0.69
C ASP A 484 22.92 13.87 2.14
N ALA A 485 24.17 13.70 2.57
CA ALA A 485 24.45 13.38 3.95
C ALA A 485 24.38 14.66 4.80
N PHE A 486 23.53 14.67 5.83
CA PHE A 486 23.42 15.76 6.79
C PHE A 486 23.21 15.21 8.20
N GLY A 487 23.95 15.74 9.18
CA GLY A 487 23.95 15.18 10.54
C GLY A 487 24.31 13.68 10.52
N ARG A 488 23.40 12.84 11.05
CA ARG A 488 23.52 11.37 11.07
C ARG A 488 22.95 10.66 9.85
N TRP A 489 22.37 11.39 8.91
CA TRP A 489 21.73 10.81 7.74
C TRP A 489 22.79 10.54 6.68
N GLU A 490 22.86 9.30 6.26
CA GLU A 490 23.59 8.84 5.08
C GLU A 490 22.71 9.07 3.85
N LYS A 491 23.37 9.27 2.71
CA LYS A 491 22.68 9.31 1.41
C LYS A 491 21.88 8.03 1.20
N GLU A 492 20.63 8.16 0.78
CA GLU A 492 19.73 7.03 0.58
C GLU A 492 19.71 6.54 -0.87
N ILE A 493 19.34 5.28 -1.05
CA ILE A 493 18.98 4.76 -2.36
C ILE A 493 17.56 5.19 -2.65
N TYR A 494 17.38 6.10 -3.62
CA TYR A 494 16.06 6.58 -4.00
C TYR A 494 15.13 5.47 -4.48
N LYS A 495 15.55 4.76 -5.52
CA LYS A 495 14.76 3.68 -6.10
C LYS A 495 15.62 2.68 -6.82
N VAL A 496 15.07 1.48 -6.96
CA VAL A 496 15.56 0.43 -7.83
C VAL A 496 14.43 0.06 -8.78
N GLY A 497 14.70 0.18 -10.08
CA GLY A 497 13.64 0.12 -11.09
C GLY A 497 12.76 1.37 -11.12
N PHE A 498 11.57 1.23 -11.70
CA PHE A 498 10.65 2.37 -11.86
C PHE A 498 9.72 2.56 -10.66
N ALA A 499 9.24 1.46 -10.05
CA ALA A 499 8.30 1.49 -8.93
C ALA A 499 8.99 1.65 -7.57
N ILE A 500 8.35 2.42 -6.67
CA ILE A 500 8.75 2.59 -5.27
C ILE A 500 7.59 2.17 -4.37
N ILE A 501 6.47 2.89 -4.51
CA ILE A 501 5.18 2.49 -3.98
C ILE A 501 4.46 1.76 -5.10
N HIS A 502 4.30 0.45 -4.95
CA HIS A 502 3.60 -0.38 -5.93
C HIS A 502 2.24 -0.87 -5.40
N ASN A 503 1.89 -0.54 -4.15
CA ASN A 503 0.56 -0.67 -3.59
C ASN A 503 -0.52 0.04 -4.41
N LYS A 504 -1.72 -0.55 -4.43
CA LYS A 504 -2.97 0.01 -4.99
C LYS A 504 -4.01 -0.02 -3.89
N VAL A 505 -3.89 0.89 -2.93
CA VAL A 505 -4.65 0.84 -1.67
C VAL A 505 -5.45 2.12 -1.50
N VAL A 506 -6.71 1.99 -1.11
CA VAL A 506 -7.53 3.06 -0.54
C VAL A 506 -8.15 2.57 0.76
N VAL A 507 -8.12 3.38 1.81
CA VAL A 507 -8.78 3.11 3.09
C VAL A 507 -9.63 4.31 3.44
N ILE A 508 -10.91 4.08 3.71
CA ILE A 508 -11.89 5.11 4.05
C ILE A 508 -12.37 4.85 5.47
N ASP A 509 -12.34 5.90 6.28
CA ASP A 509 -12.86 5.90 7.66
C ASP A 509 -12.43 4.68 8.48
N PRO A 510 -11.10 4.41 8.63
CA PRO A 510 -10.58 3.12 9.09
C PRO A 510 -11.00 2.69 10.50
N PHE A 511 -11.58 3.60 11.29
CA PHE A 511 -12.01 3.34 12.66
C PHE A 511 -13.54 3.35 12.83
N SER A 512 -14.27 3.45 11.72
CA SER A 512 -15.73 3.40 11.66
C SER A 512 -16.21 1.97 11.43
N ASP A 513 -17.44 1.66 11.86
CA ASP A 513 -18.13 0.42 11.49
C ASP A 513 -18.52 0.41 10.00
N GLU A 514 -18.52 1.58 9.35
CA GLU A 514 -18.71 1.74 7.90
C GLU A 514 -17.37 1.88 7.14
N CYS A 515 -16.25 1.43 7.73
CA CYS A 515 -14.94 1.51 7.10
C CYS A 515 -14.89 0.76 5.75
N VAL A 516 -14.03 1.23 4.83
CA VAL A 516 -13.84 0.59 3.53
C VAL A 516 -12.36 0.39 3.24
N VAL A 517 -12.00 -0.79 2.72
CA VAL A 517 -10.67 -1.09 2.16
C VAL A 517 -10.81 -1.45 0.70
N ILE A 518 -10.10 -0.75 -0.17
CA ILE A 518 -9.99 -1.04 -1.60
C ILE A 518 -8.56 -1.47 -1.90
N THR A 519 -8.39 -2.63 -2.53
CA THR A 519 -7.09 -3.15 -2.96
C THR A 519 -7.21 -4.06 -4.17
N GLY A 520 -6.08 -4.43 -4.78
CA GLY A 520 -6.01 -5.41 -5.86
C GLY A 520 -4.82 -5.12 -6.75
N SER A 521 -4.93 -5.53 -8.02
CA SER A 521 -3.95 -5.18 -9.04
C SER A 521 -4.19 -3.79 -9.64
N HIS A 522 -5.45 -3.33 -9.60
CA HIS A 522 -5.96 -2.16 -10.31
C HIS A 522 -5.27 -0.84 -9.94
N ASN A 523 -4.63 -0.17 -10.91
CA ASN A 523 -3.85 1.08 -10.70
C ASN A 523 -4.67 2.31 -10.23
N LEU A 524 -5.97 2.18 -9.95
CA LEU A 524 -6.84 3.24 -9.40
C LEU A 524 -7.06 4.44 -10.33
N GLY A 525 -7.11 4.20 -11.65
CA GLY A 525 -7.51 5.19 -12.65
C GLY A 525 -7.91 4.57 -13.98
N TYR A 526 -8.42 5.39 -14.90
CA TYR A 526 -9.15 4.92 -16.09
C TYR A 526 -8.36 3.96 -16.99
N ARG A 527 -7.04 4.13 -17.15
CA ARG A 527 -6.26 3.22 -18.00
C ARG A 527 -6.37 1.76 -17.53
N ALA A 528 -6.41 1.51 -16.22
CA ALA A 528 -6.55 0.17 -15.69
C ALA A 528 -7.90 -0.45 -16.10
N SER A 529 -9.01 0.28 -15.93
CA SER A 529 -10.35 -0.19 -16.29
C SER A 529 -10.60 -0.33 -17.80
N HIS A 530 -9.94 0.50 -18.61
CA HIS A 530 -10.14 0.52 -20.06
C HIS A 530 -9.26 -0.49 -20.82
N ASN A 531 -7.98 -0.54 -20.44
CA ASN A 531 -6.95 -1.18 -21.26
C ASN A 531 -6.43 -2.47 -20.65
N ASN A 532 -6.47 -2.63 -19.33
CA ASN A 532 -5.76 -3.71 -18.66
C ASN A 532 -6.70 -4.79 -18.16
N ASP A 533 -6.16 -6.00 -17.97
CA ASP A 533 -6.81 -7.00 -17.16
C ASP A 533 -6.39 -6.81 -15.70
N GLU A 534 -7.35 -6.50 -14.85
CA GLU A 534 -7.11 -6.11 -13.47
C GLU A 534 -8.24 -6.65 -12.60
N ASN A 535 -8.00 -6.62 -11.29
CA ASN A 535 -9.02 -6.87 -10.28
C ASN A 535 -8.95 -5.79 -9.19
N MET A 536 -10.13 -5.46 -8.66
CA MET A 536 -10.34 -4.55 -7.54
C MET A 536 -11.26 -5.23 -6.53
N VAL A 537 -10.82 -5.30 -5.29
CA VAL A 537 -11.59 -5.80 -4.15
C VAL A 537 -11.94 -4.62 -3.26
N ILE A 538 -13.21 -4.50 -2.90
CA ILE A 538 -13.74 -3.50 -1.98
C ILE A 538 -14.36 -4.24 -0.79
N VAL A 539 -13.79 -4.07 0.40
CA VAL A 539 -14.27 -4.67 1.65
C VAL A 539 -14.90 -3.59 2.51
N HIS A 540 -16.13 -3.82 2.96
CA HIS A 540 -16.91 -2.91 3.81
C HIS A 540 -17.06 -3.48 5.22
N GLY A 541 -16.91 -2.62 6.23
CA GLY A 541 -17.23 -2.89 7.63
C GLY A 541 -16.21 -3.73 8.41
N HIS A 542 -15.13 -4.19 7.77
CA HIS A 542 -14.14 -5.02 8.45
C HIS A 542 -13.02 -4.21 9.10
N ARG A 543 -13.32 -3.63 10.27
CA ARG A 543 -12.41 -2.72 10.99
C ARG A 543 -10.98 -3.26 11.23
N PRO A 544 -10.75 -4.52 11.67
CA PRO A 544 -9.38 -5.02 11.84
C PRO A 544 -8.54 -5.02 10.55
N LEU A 545 -9.20 -5.16 9.39
CA LEU A 545 -8.54 -5.10 8.09
C LEU A 545 -8.26 -3.63 7.73
N ALA A 546 -9.23 -2.75 7.92
CA ALA A 546 -9.08 -1.31 7.68
C ALA A 546 -7.97 -0.69 8.52
N GLU A 547 -7.86 -1.05 9.80
CA GLU A 547 -6.78 -0.60 10.67
C GLU A 547 -5.41 -1.11 10.22
N ALA A 548 -5.30 -2.35 9.75
CA ALA A 548 -4.04 -2.90 9.24
C ALA A 548 -3.57 -2.17 7.96
N TYR A 549 -4.48 -1.92 7.02
CA TYR A 549 -4.18 -1.15 5.82
C TYR A 549 -3.91 0.33 6.14
N ALA A 550 -4.64 0.94 7.07
CA ALA A 550 -4.36 2.30 7.53
C ALA A 550 -2.96 2.41 8.16
N CYS A 551 -2.56 1.43 8.97
CA CYS A 551 -1.21 1.35 9.54
C CYS A 551 -0.15 1.36 8.44
N HIS A 552 -0.34 0.54 7.40
CA HIS A 552 0.56 0.47 6.25
C HIS A 552 0.62 1.79 5.45
N VAL A 553 -0.53 2.40 5.16
CA VAL A 553 -0.56 3.70 4.45
C VAL A 553 0.15 4.79 5.25
N LEU A 554 -0.11 4.87 6.55
CA LEU A 554 0.46 5.90 7.42
C LEU A 554 1.96 5.70 7.67
N ASP A 555 2.44 4.46 7.66
CA ASP A 555 3.88 4.19 7.68
C ASP A 555 4.58 4.84 6.49
N LEU A 556 4.12 4.51 5.29
CA LEU A 556 4.68 4.99 4.04
C LEU A 556 4.49 6.49 3.86
N TYR A 557 3.32 7.01 4.20
CA TYR A 557 3.09 8.45 4.14
C TYR A 557 4.05 9.20 5.06
N ASP A 558 4.14 8.87 6.35
CA ASP A 558 5.02 9.60 7.29
C ASP A 558 6.50 9.49 6.88
N HIS A 559 6.90 8.34 6.33
CA HIS A 559 8.23 8.12 5.77
C HIS A 559 8.56 9.11 4.63
N TYR A 560 7.70 9.21 3.62
CA TYR A 560 7.95 10.11 2.49
C TYR A 560 7.62 11.58 2.81
N ALA A 561 6.71 11.84 3.74
CA ALA A 561 6.32 13.20 4.14
C ALA A 561 7.51 13.93 4.77
N TYR A 562 8.28 13.24 5.62
CA TYR A 562 9.51 13.80 6.17
C TYR A 562 10.47 14.26 5.07
N ARG A 563 10.65 13.43 4.02
CA ARG A 563 11.55 13.73 2.88
C ARG A 563 11.04 14.87 2.03
N TYR A 564 9.74 14.89 1.74
CA TYR A 564 9.09 15.99 1.04
C TYR A 564 9.34 17.33 1.76
N TRP A 565 9.12 17.36 3.07
CA TRP A 565 9.29 18.59 3.86
C TRP A 565 10.75 18.99 4.04
N LEU A 566 11.65 18.02 4.24
CA LEU A 566 13.09 18.26 4.30
C LEU A 566 13.60 18.93 3.02
N LYS A 567 13.19 18.47 1.84
CA LYS A 567 13.58 19.10 0.57
C LYS A 567 12.98 20.49 0.40
N LYS A 568 11.74 20.70 0.83
CA LYS A 568 11.03 21.97 0.67
C LYS A 568 11.54 23.04 1.64
N TYR A 569 11.87 22.65 2.86
CA TYR A 569 12.28 23.54 3.94
C TYR A 569 13.45 22.95 4.75
N PRO A 570 14.65 22.81 4.16
CA PRO A 570 15.80 22.19 4.80
C PRO A 570 16.27 22.94 6.06
N ASP A 571 16.02 24.24 6.14
CA ASP A 571 16.34 25.04 7.33
C ASP A 571 15.35 24.87 8.49
N THR A 572 14.19 24.24 8.24
CA THR A 572 13.15 24.01 9.25
C THR A 572 13.16 22.56 9.74
N PHE A 573 13.35 21.60 8.82
CA PHE A 573 13.33 20.17 9.13
C PHE A 573 14.75 19.65 9.37
N GLY A 574 14.89 18.61 10.21
CA GLY A 574 16.21 18.09 10.61
C GLY A 574 16.91 18.87 11.73
N LYS A 575 16.21 19.79 12.40
CA LYS A 575 16.68 20.48 13.60
C LYS A 575 16.61 19.59 14.86
N PRO A 576 17.39 19.92 15.91
CA PRO A 576 17.24 19.31 17.23
C PRO A 576 15.82 19.48 17.80
N LEU A 577 15.49 18.66 18.81
CA LEU A 577 14.27 18.76 19.60
C LEU A 577 14.15 20.14 20.27
N SER A 578 12.93 20.68 20.37
CA SER A 578 12.67 21.92 21.10
C SER A 578 12.91 21.72 22.59
N GLU A 579 13.60 22.63 23.26
CA GLU A 579 13.75 22.64 24.72
C GLU A 579 12.56 23.32 25.43
N LYS A 580 11.51 23.63 24.68
CA LYS A 580 10.27 24.24 25.14
C LYS A 580 9.08 23.36 24.79
N ASP A 581 7.93 23.67 25.35
CA ASP A 581 6.66 22.97 25.16
C ASP A 581 5.81 23.54 24.00
N ASP A 582 6.28 24.59 23.34
CA ASP A 582 5.68 25.26 22.17
C ASP A 582 5.48 24.36 20.94
N TRP A 583 6.18 23.22 20.88
CA TRP A 583 5.95 22.21 19.84
C TRP A 583 4.51 21.67 19.85
N GLN A 584 3.78 21.79 20.97
CA GLN A 584 2.37 21.37 21.10
C GLN A 584 1.40 22.26 20.32
N GLU A 585 1.74 23.54 20.09
CA GLU A 585 0.86 24.55 19.47
C GLU A 585 0.49 24.22 18.02
N ARG A 586 1.27 23.34 17.36
CA ARG A 586 0.93 22.82 16.02
C ARG A 586 -0.20 21.79 16.03
N TYR A 587 -0.56 21.28 17.20
CA TYR A 587 -1.52 20.19 17.36
C TYR A 587 -2.78 20.63 18.13
N ILE A 588 -2.58 21.35 19.23
CA ILE A 588 -3.61 21.80 20.15
C ILE A 588 -3.66 23.33 20.03
N LYS A 589 -4.73 23.86 19.43
CA LYS A 589 -5.01 25.29 19.39
C LYS A 589 -6.31 25.52 20.15
N ASP A 590 -6.25 26.22 21.26
CA ASP A 590 -7.37 26.38 22.19
C ASP A 590 -7.92 25.04 22.73
N SER A 591 -8.88 25.08 23.65
CA SER A 591 -9.46 23.87 24.27
C SER A 591 -10.34 23.05 23.31
N GLU A 592 -10.73 23.61 22.16
CA GLU A 592 -11.69 23.02 21.23
C GLU A 592 -11.10 22.66 19.85
N GLU A 593 -10.03 23.33 19.39
CA GLU A 593 -9.50 23.13 18.04
C GLU A 593 -8.33 22.15 18.02
N LYS A 594 -8.62 20.93 17.60
CA LYS A 594 -7.62 19.89 17.36
C LYS A 594 -7.31 19.81 15.88
N SER A 595 -6.02 19.76 15.54
CA SER A 595 -5.57 19.58 14.15
C SER A 595 -6.32 18.41 13.48
N PRO A 596 -6.56 18.41 12.14
CA PRO A 596 -7.22 17.30 11.44
C PRO A 596 -6.62 15.92 11.77
N GLU A 597 -5.31 15.88 12.02
CA GLU A 597 -4.58 14.69 12.46
C GLU A 597 -4.97 14.25 13.87
N LEU A 598 -5.00 15.15 14.84
CA LEU A 598 -5.51 14.82 16.18
C LEU A 598 -6.99 14.42 16.17
N ARG A 599 -7.83 15.04 15.32
CA ARG A 599 -9.23 14.67 15.15
C ARG A 599 -9.38 13.26 14.59
N PHE A 600 -8.56 12.89 13.61
CA PHE A 600 -8.47 11.53 13.08
C PHE A 600 -8.14 10.53 14.20
N TRP A 601 -7.12 10.81 15.00
CA TRP A 601 -6.75 9.97 16.14
C TRP A 601 -7.84 9.87 17.20
N LEU A 602 -8.60 10.95 17.43
CA LEU A 602 -9.71 10.94 18.39
C LEU A 602 -10.91 10.15 17.93
N ALA A 603 -11.26 10.22 16.64
CA ALA A 603 -12.33 9.41 16.07
C ALA A 603 -12.08 7.91 16.33
N ALA A 604 -10.82 7.49 16.24
CA ALA A 604 -10.38 6.12 16.54
C ALA A 604 -10.68 5.65 17.97
N THR A 605 -10.82 6.59 18.90
CA THR A 605 -11.04 6.33 20.32
C THR A 605 -12.49 6.54 20.78
N ALA A 606 -13.35 7.06 19.91
CA ALA A 606 -14.78 7.20 20.17
C ALA A 606 -15.53 5.90 19.87
N SER A 607 -15.02 5.09 18.94
CA SER A 607 -15.55 3.79 18.54
C SER A 607 -14.93 2.59 19.29
N ALA A 608 -14.09 2.84 20.31
CA ALA A 608 -13.43 1.81 21.12
C ALA A 608 -14.05 1.66 22.53
N GLY A 609 -15.22 2.25 22.75
CA GLY A 609 -15.95 2.28 24.03
C GLY A 609 -17.15 1.37 24.07
#